data_AF-A0A0D5YSY2-F1
#
_entry.id   AF-A0A0D5YSY2-F1
#
_cell.length_a   1.000
_cell.length_b   1.000
_cell.length_c   1.000
_cell.angle_alpha   90.00
_cell.angle_beta   90.00
_cell.angle_gamma   90.00
#
_symmetry.space_group_name_H-M   'P 1'
#
loop_
_entity.id
_entity.type
_entity.pdbx_description
1 polymer ?
#
loop_
_entity_poly.entity_id
_entity_poly.type
_entity_poly.pdbx_seq_one_letter_code
_entity_poly.pdbx_strand_id
1 'polypeptide(L)'
;MNLFPALFNAVMNEALGSEEEEYISGRDVFENENWYIAIEVFSFLEKDCLHEDSPSRKEVLVYLRDIKKEYLTTHNYNEVLFKD
;
A
#
# COMPACT_ATOMS: atom_id res chain seq x y z
N MET A 1 -17.49 -7.40 -1.23
CA MET A 1 -16.49 -7.68 -0.18
C MET A 1 -15.16 -7.16 -0.69
N ASN A 2 -14.39 -6.41 0.11
CA ASN A 2 -13.04 -6.00 -0.30
C ASN A 2 -12.11 -7.21 -0.17
N LEU A 3 -11.62 -7.75 -1.29
CA LEU A 3 -10.70 -8.90 -1.28
C LEU A 3 -9.25 -8.52 -0.97
N PHE A 4 -8.90 -7.23 -1.11
CA PHE A 4 -7.54 -6.75 -0.87
C PHE A 4 -7.03 -7.07 0.55
N PRO A 5 -7.78 -6.82 1.64
CA PRO A 5 -7.35 -7.21 2.99
C PRO A 5 -7.15 -8.72 3.14
N ALA A 6 -8.03 -9.54 2.56
CA ALA A 6 -7.93 -11.00 2.64
C ALA A 6 -6.68 -11.52 1.89
N LEU A 7 -6.41 -10.99 0.70
CA LEU A 7 -5.23 -11.34 -0.09
C LEU A 7 -3.93 -10.85 0.57
N PHE A 8 -3.92 -9.61 1.07
CA PHE A 8 -2.78 -9.04 1.77
C PHE A 8 -2.44 -9.84 3.04
N ASN A 9 -3.45 -10.18 3.84
CA ASN A 9 -3.25 -11.01 5.04
C ASN A 9 -2.72 -12.41 4.70
N ALA A 10 -3.21 -13.05 3.63
CA ALA A 10 -2.72 -14.35 3.21
C ALA A 10 -1.23 -14.31 2.83
N VAL A 11 -0.82 -13.32 2.01
CA VAL A 11 0.58 -13.14 1.60
C VAL A 11 1.48 -12.78 2.78
N MET A 12 1.02 -11.92 3.69
CA MET A 12 1.80 -11.53 4.86
C MET A 12 1.95 -12.66 5.87
N ASN A 13 0.91 -13.45 6.12
CA ASN A 13 1.00 -14.63 6.99
C ASN A 13 1.98 -15.67 6.43
N GLU A 14 1.98 -15.88 5.11
CA GLU A 14 2.93 -16.77 4.45
C GLU A 14 4.38 -16.25 4.56
N ALA A 15 4.60 -14.95 4.36
CA ALA A 15 5.92 -14.33 4.45
C ALA A 15 6.50 -14.27 5.87
N LEU A 16 5.65 -14.12 6.89
CA LEU A 16 6.06 -14.01 8.30
C LEU A 16 6.19 -15.38 8.99
N GLY A 17 5.78 -16.48 8.34
CA GLY A 17 5.88 -17.83 8.89
C GLY A 17 5.07 -18.02 10.19
N SER A 18 4.06 -17.18 10.41
CA SER A 18 3.24 -17.19 11.62
C SER A 18 2.04 -18.13 11.44
N GLU A 19 2.11 -19.32 12.05
CA GLU A 19 1.00 -20.30 12.13
C GLU A 19 -0.09 -19.90 13.15
N GLU A 20 -0.08 -18.68 13.69
CA GLU A 20 -1.12 -18.23 14.62
C GLU A 20 -2.32 -17.67 13.84
N GLU A 21 -3.26 -18.58 13.56
CA GLU A 21 -4.63 -18.24 13.16
C GLU A 21 -5.35 -17.53 14.32
N GLU A 22 -4.99 -16.28 14.62
CA GLU A 22 -5.91 -15.42 15.38
C GLU A 22 -7.01 -14.96 14.42
N TYR A 23 -8.00 -15.83 14.21
CA TYR A 23 -9.30 -15.40 13.73
C TYR A 23 -9.80 -14.34 14.70
N ILE A 24 -9.82 -13.07 14.26
CA ILE A 24 -10.47 -11.97 14.97
C ILE A 24 -11.99 -12.25 14.96
N SER A 25 -12.40 -13.18 15.82
CA SER A 25 -13.78 -13.53 16.10
C SER A 25 -14.24 -12.65 17.25
N GLY A 26 -14.58 -11.42 16.91
CA GLY A 26 -15.11 -10.43 17.83
C GLY A 26 -16.15 -9.60 17.12
N ARG A 27 -17.44 -9.91 17.36
CA ARG A 27 -18.55 -9.01 17.07
C ARG A 27 -18.21 -7.63 17.66
N ASP A 28 -18.42 -6.59 16.85
CA ASP A 28 -18.28 -5.18 17.18
C ASP A 28 -16.86 -4.66 17.44
N VAL A 29 -15.94 -4.94 16.51
CA VAL A 29 -14.76 -4.09 16.33
C VAL A 29 -14.92 -3.37 14.99
N PHE A 30 -15.58 -2.21 15.01
CA PHE A 30 -15.31 -1.17 14.01
C PHE A 30 -13.90 -0.65 14.31
N GLU A 31 -12.89 -1.43 13.96
CA GLU A 31 -11.54 -0.90 13.85
C GLU A 31 -11.61 0.13 12.72
N ASN A 32 -11.37 1.39 13.05
CA ASN A 32 -10.97 2.37 12.05
C ASN A 32 -9.59 1.94 11.55
N GLU A 33 -9.53 0.87 10.75
CA GLU A 33 -8.31 0.35 10.16
C GLU A 33 -7.80 1.41 9.18
N ASN A 34 -6.84 2.20 9.65
CA ASN A 34 -6.15 3.14 8.79
C ASN A 34 -5.02 2.38 8.11
N TRP A 35 -5.18 2.14 6.82
CA TRP A 35 -4.18 1.50 5.98
C TRP A 35 -3.20 2.56 5.46
N TYR A 36 -1.90 2.35 5.69
CA TYR A 36 -0.84 3.26 5.26
C TYR A 36 0.07 2.56 4.26
N ILE A 37 0.43 3.28 3.19
CA ILE A 37 1.44 2.85 2.22
C ILE A 37 2.68 3.70 2.47
N ALA A 38 3.80 3.06 2.82
CA ALA A 38 5.11 3.69 2.83
C ALA A 38 5.74 3.55 1.44
N ILE A 39 6.30 4.64 0.91
CA ILE A 39 6.97 4.67 -0.39
C ILE A 39 8.37 5.23 -0.18
N GLU A 40 9.37 4.49 -0.66
CA GLU A 40 10.75 4.95 -0.74
C GLU A 40 11.12 5.16 -2.21
N VAL A 41 11.84 6.25 -2.50
CA VAL A 41 12.25 6.57 -3.87
C VAL A 41 13.75 6.77 -3.89
N PHE A 42 14.43 5.95 -4.70
CA PHE A 42 15.88 5.99 -4.82
C PHE A 42 16.36 6.25 -6.24
N SER A 43 17.51 6.91 -6.34
CA SER A 43 18.27 7.03 -7.58
C SER A 43 19.75 6.73 -7.34
N PHE A 44 20.48 6.32 -8.39
CA PHE A 44 21.91 6.05 -8.26
C PHE A 44 22.71 7.30 -7.85
N LEU A 45 22.25 8.49 -8.26
CA LEU A 45 22.93 9.76 -8.03
C LEU A 45 22.61 10.34 -6.65
N GLU A 46 21.35 10.29 -6.24
CA GLU A 46 20.86 10.99 -5.05
C GLU A 46 20.69 10.06 -3.85
N LYS A 47 20.69 8.75 -4.08
CA LYS A 47 20.34 7.71 -3.10
C LYS A 47 18.91 7.92 -2.60
N ASP A 48 18.67 8.82 -1.66
CA ASP A 48 17.33 9.14 -1.14
C ASP A 48 16.75 10.38 -1.85
N CYS A 49 15.79 10.13 -2.75
CA CYS A 49 15.15 11.21 -3.50
C CYS A 49 14.10 11.99 -2.69
N LEU A 50 13.72 11.52 -1.50
CA LEU A 50 12.73 12.14 -0.62
C LEU A 50 13.35 12.97 0.51
N HIS A 51 14.66 12.82 0.74
CA HIS A 51 15.44 13.65 1.67
C HIS A 51 15.29 15.14 1.35
N GLU A 52 15.22 16.00 2.37
CA GLU A 52 14.91 17.42 2.19
C GLU A 52 15.86 18.16 1.24
N ASP A 53 17.14 17.75 1.23
CA ASP A 53 18.21 18.30 0.38
C ASP A 53 18.31 17.65 -1.02
N SER A 54 17.46 16.68 -1.35
CA SER A 54 17.46 16.01 -2.66
C SER A 54 17.05 16.98 -3.77
N PRO A 55 17.91 17.20 -4.79
CA PRO A 55 17.57 18.05 -5.94
C PRO A 55 16.26 17.66 -6.63
N SER A 56 15.99 16.36 -6.76
CA SER A 56 14.80 15.84 -7.45
C SER A 56 13.56 15.77 -6.57
N ARG A 57 13.64 16.13 -5.28
CA ARG A 57 12.54 15.94 -4.32
C ARG A 57 11.25 16.60 -4.77
N LYS A 58 11.33 17.81 -5.33
CA LYS A 58 10.15 18.56 -5.73
C LYS A 58 9.38 17.84 -6.83
N GLU A 59 10.08 17.40 -7.86
CA GLU A 59 9.56 16.69 -9.03
C GLU A 59 9.01 15.32 -8.62
N VAL A 60 9.76 14.57 -7.80
CA VAL A 60 9.33 13.28 -7.25
C VAL A 60 8.05 13.42 -6.44
N LEU A 61 7.95 14.42 -5.57
CA LEU A 61 6.74 14.65 -4.78
C LEU A 61 5.54 15.10 -5.62
N VAL A 62 5.75 15.76 -6.76
CA VAL A 62 4.65 16.04 -7.71
C VAL A 62 4.16 14.73 -8.31
N TYR A 63 5.08 13.91 -8.82
CA TYR A 63 4.74 12.63 -9.43
C TYR A 63 4.03 11.67 -8.47
N LEU A 64 4.51 11.56 -7.21
CA LEU A 64 3.87 10.71 -6.20
C LEU A 64 2.44 11.18 -5.85
N ARG A 65 2.17 12.49 -5.89
CA ARG A 65 0.80 13.01 -5.70
C ARG A 65 -0.11 12.67 -6.87
N ASP A 66 0.43 12.71 -8.08
CA ASP A 66 -0.32 12.32 -9.28
C ASP A 66 -0.67 10.83 -9.24
N ILE A 67 0.29 9.96 -8.88
CA ILE A 67 0.02 8.52 -8.66
C ILE A 67 -1.04 8.32 -7.57
N LYS A 68 -0.91 9.00 -6.43
CA LYS A 68 -1.92 8.92 -5.35
C LYS A 68 -3.30 9.30 -5.87
N LYS A 69 -3.38 10.36 -6.66
CA LYS A 69 -4.65 10.81 -7.25
C LYS A 69 -5.20 9.77 -8.22
N GLU A 70 -4.37 9.23 -9.10
CA GLU A 70 -4.75 8.17 -10.04
C GLU A 70 -5.27 6.94 -9.29
N TYR A 71 -4.53 6.46 -8.30
CA TYR A 71 -4.92 5.32 -7.46
C TYR A 71 -6.28 5.53 -6.77
N LEU A 72 -6.50 6.71 -6.17
CA LEU A 72 -7.76 7.01 -5.47
C LEU A 72 -8.95 7.31 -6.40
N THR A 73 -8.70 7.77 -7.62
CA THR A 73 -9.76 8.14 -8.57
C THR A 73 -10.16 6.98 -9.49
N THR A 74 -9.27 6.00 -9.67
CA THR A 74 -9.51 4.84 -10.52
C THR A 74 -10.43 3.84 -9.81
N HIS A 75 -11.73 3.97 -10.06
CA HIS A 75 -12.75 3.02 -9.62
C HIS A 75 -12.68 1.69 -10.40
N ASN A 76 -11.53 1.00 -10.52
CA ASN A 76 -11.56 -0.40 -11.01
C ASN A 76 -10.28 -1.24 -11.08
N TYR A 77 -9.19 -0.95 -10.36
CA TYR A 77 -8.07 -1.90 -10.38
C TYR A 77 -8.46 -3.31 -9.89
N ASN A 78 -9.47 -3.40 -9.01
CA ASN A 78 -10.03 -4.67 -8.51
C ASN A 78 -10.95 -5.41 -9.50
N GLU A 79 -11.43 -4.85 -10.60
CA GLU A 79 -12.18 -5.64 -11.60
C GLU A 79 -11.29 -6.13 -12.74
N VAL A 80 -10.11 -5.53 -12.94
CA VAL A 80 -9.18 -5.91 -14.00
C VAL A 80 -8.25 -7.04 -13.57
N LEU A 81 -7.83 -7.06 -12.30
CA LEU A 81 -6.90 -8.07 -11.78
C LEU A 81 -7.56 -9.40 -11.38
N PHE A 82 -8.89 -9.45 -11.27
CA PHE A 82 -9.65 -10.62 -10.83
C PHE A 82 -10.51 -11.27 -11.94
N LYS A 83 -10.15 -11.05 -13.21
CA LYS A 83 -10.66 -11.88 -14.30
C LYS A 83 -9.79 -13.14 -14.40
N ASP A 84 -10.19 -14.15 -13.64
CA ASP A 84 -10.34 -15.55 -14.06
C ASP A 84 -11.09 -16.34 -12.98
#